data_AF-A0A7W0R2X5-F1
#
_entry.id   AF-A0A7W0R2X5-F1
#
_cell.length_a   1.000
_cell.length_b   1.000
_cell.length_c   1.000
_cell.angle_alpha   90.00
_cell.angle_beta   90.00
_cell.angle_gamma   90.00
#
_symmetry.space_group_name_H-M   'P 1'
#
loop_
_entity.id
_entity.type
_entity.pdbx_description
1 polymer ?
#
loop_
_entity_poly.entity_id
_entity_poly.type
_entity_poly.pdbx_seq_one_letter_code
_entity_poly.pdbx_strand_id
1 'polypeptide(L)' 'TRWLKPGGWLLLEISDDLEKKVRRMCMKAGLEDHGAASDEDDLSIVVEARKPK' A
#
# COMPACT_ATOMS: atom_id res chain seq x y z
N THR A 1 -5.49 -9.92 -11.12
CA THR A 1 -5.01 -8.51 -11.28
C THR A 1 -5.55 -7.86 -12.55
N ARG A 2 -6.85 -7.98 -12.88
CA ARG A 2 -7.44 -7.33 -14.07
C ARG A 2 -7.94 -5.90 -13.82
N TRP A 3 -7.98 -5.45 -12.56
CA TRP A 3 -8.55 -4.17 -12.16
C TRP A 3 -7.53 -3.04 -12.03
N LEU A 4 -6.26 -3.36 -11.75
CA LEU A 4 -5.16 -2.40 -11.66
C LEU A 4 -4.29 -2.48 -12.90
N LYS A 5 -4.28 -1.41 -13.70
CA LYS A 5 -3.45 -1.33 -14.92
C LYS A 5 -1.96 -1.28 -14.55
N PRO A 6 -1.06 -1.74 -15.44
CA PRO A 6 0.39 -1.57 -15.25
C PRO A 6 0.74 -0.12 -14.97
N GLY A 7 1.64 0.10 -14.01
CA GLY A 7 2.00 1.44 -13.51
C GLY A 7 0.94 2.12 -12.63
N GLY A 8 -0.23 1.50 -12.41
CA GLY A 8 -1.31 2.03 -11.57
C GLY A 8 -1.00 1.94 -10.07
N TRP A 9 -1.60 2.86 -9.31
CA TRP A 9 -1.40 3.01 -7.87
C TRP A 9 -2.50 2.33 -7.06
N LEU A 10 -2.10 1.77 -5.93
CA LEU A 10 -2.96 1.28 -4.86
C LEU A 10 -2.60 2.03 -3.58
N LEU A 11 -3.59 2.73 -3.01
CA LEU A 11 -3.50 3.44 -1.75
C LEU A 11 -4.49 2.80 -0.79
N LEU A 12 -4.02 2.42 0.40
CA LEU A 12 -4.84 1.76 1.42
C LEU A 12 -4.70 2.49 2.75
N GLU A 13 -5.77 3.15 3.17
CA GLU A 13 -5.89 3.72 4.51
C GLU A 13 -6.26 2.62 5.51
N ILE A 14 -5.43 2.45 6.53
CA ILE A 14 -5.53 1.38 7.53
C ILE A 14 -5.05 1.88 8.88
N SER A 15 -5.38 1.15 9.95
CA SER A 15 -4.76 1.35 11.26
C SER A 15 -3.23 1.17 11.20
N ASP A 16 -2.50 1.99 11.96
CA ASP A 16 -1.05 2.06 12.03
C ASP A 16 -0.39 0.69 12.38
N ASP A 17 -1.03 -0.08 13.26
CA ASP A 17 -0.57 -1.40 13.70
C ASP A 17 -0.50 -2.44 12.56
N LEU A 18 -1.17 -2.19 11.44
CA LEU A 18 -1.23 -3.08 10.29
C LEU A 18 -0.18 -2.81 9.20
N GLU A 19 0.62 -1.74 9.30
CA GLU A 19 1.56 -1.28 8.26
C GLU A 19 2.39 -2.42 7.65
N LYS A 20 3.20 -3.07 8.50
CA LYS A 20 4.15 -4.10 8.09
C LYS A 20 3.45 -5.34 7.53
N LYS A 21 2.21 -5.59 7.93
CA LYS A 21 1.43 -6.73 7.43
C LYS A 21 0.91 -6.43 6.03
N VAL A 22 0.30 -5.27 5.83
CA VAL A 22 -0.28 -4.87 4.54
C VAL A 22 0.81 -4.65 3.49
N ARG A 23 1.92 -4.00 3.82
CA ARG A 23 3.07 -3.86 2.91
C ARG A 23 3.61 -5.21 2.42
N ARG A 24 3.73 -6.19 3.32
CA ARG A 24 4.11 -7.58 2.96
C ARG A 24 3.08 -8.27 2.08
N MET A 25 1.79 -8.00 2.26
CA MET A 25 0.74 -8.52 1.39
C MET A 25 0.83 -7.90 -0.02
N CYS A 26 1.07 -6.59 -0.13
CA CYS A 26 1.28 -5.92 -1.42
C CYS A 26 2.47 -6.52 -2.19
N MET A 27 3.60 -6.73 -1.53
CA MET A 27 4.77 -7.39 -2.15
C MET A 27 4.45 -8.82 -2.61
N LYS A 28 3.77 -9.61 -1.77
CA LYS A 28 3.34 -10.98 -2.14
C LYS A 28 2.34 -11.00 -3.29
N ALA A 29 1.57 -9.93 -3.48
CA ALA A 29 0.66 -9.76 -4.61
C ALA A 29 1.35 -9.28 -5.90
N GLY A 30 2.67 -9.08 -5.88
CA GLY A 30 3.45 -8.60 -7.01
C GLY A 30 3.23 -7.12 -7.32
N LEU A 31 3.08 -6.32 -6.26
CA LEU A 31 3.14 -4.85 -6.28
C LEU A 31 4.50 -4.39 -5.76
N GLU A 32 4.99 -3.28 -6.29
CA GLU A 32 6.13 -2.55 -5.78
C GLU A 32 5.72 -1.84 -4.48
N ASP A 33 6.53 -1.98 -3.43
CA ASP A 33 6.35 -1.31 -2.14
C ASP A 33 6.95 0.10 -2.22
N HIS A 34 6.12 1.12 -1.97
CA HIS A 34 6.51 2.52 -1.96
C HIS A 34 6.52 3.13 -0.56
N GLY A 35 6.24 2.32 0.48
CA GLY A 35 6.24 2.75 1.87
C GLY A 35 4.83 2.99 2.43
N ALA A 36 4.78 3.78 3.48
CA ALA A 36 3.54 4.25 4.09
C ALA A 36 3.74 5.67 4.62
N ALA A 37 2.66 6.43 4.67
CA ALA A 37 2.62 7.77 5.26
C ALA A 37 1.56 7.80 6.37
N SER A 38 1.89 8.39 7.52
CA SER A 38 0.92 8.65 8.59
C SER A 38 0.06 9.88 8.29
N ASP A 39 -1.16 9.89 8.80
CA ASP A 39 -1.99 11.10 8.86
C ASP A 39 -1.52 12.06 9.97
N GLU A 40 -2.10 13.26 10.01
CA GLU A 40 -1.68 14.32 10.94
C GLU A 40 -2.04 14.04 12.41
N ASP A 41 -2.95 13.11 12.66
CA ASP A 41 -3.41 12.72 14.01
C ASP A 41 -2.88 11.35 14.48
N ASP A 42 -2.01 10.71 13.68
CA ASP A 42 -1.42 9.39 13.92
C ASP A 42 -2.46 8.28 14.19
N LEU A 43 -3.69 8.44 13.68
CA LEU A 43 -4.77 7.46 13.87
C LEU A 43 -4.82 6.44 12.73
N SER A 44 -4.24 6.78 11.59
CA SER A 44 -4.17 5.89 10.44
C SER A 44 -2.91 6.12 9.62
N ILE A 45 -2.65 5.17 8.73
CA ILE A 45 -1.59 5.25 7.75
C ILE A 45 -2.15 4.95 6.36
N VAL A 46 -1.53 5.51 5.34
CA VAL A 46 -1.74 5.16 3.95
C VAL A 46 -0.57 4.32 3.47
N VAL A 47 -0.82 3.05 3.16
CA VAL A 47 0.16 2.18 2.49
C VAL A 47 0.13 2.47 0.99
N GLU A 48 1.30 2.73 0.42
CA GLU A 48 1.46 3.02 -1.00
C GLU A 48 2.08 1.83 -1.73
N ALA A 49 1.39 1.33 -2.75
CA ALA A 49 1.89 0.26 -3.59
C ALA A 49 1.58 0.51 -5.06
N ARG A 50 2.45 0.01 -5.95
CA ARG A 50 2.29 0.24 -7.39
C ARG A 50 2.34 -1.04 -8.17
N LYS A 51 1.49 -1.16 -9.20
CA LYS A 51 1.66 -2.25 -10.17
C LYS A 51 2.89 -1.96 -11.03
N PRO A 52 3.83 -2.91 -11.19
CA PRO A 52 4.91 -2.78 -12.15
C PRO A 52 4.39 -2.38 -13.54
N LYS A 53 5.23 -1.67 -14.31
CA LYS A 53 4.91 -1.27 -15.69
C LYS A 53 4.84 -2.46 -16.65
#